data_AF-A0A8J6W1E9-F1
#
_entry.id   AF-A0A8J6W1E9-F1
#
_cell.length_a   1.000
_cell.length_b   1.000
_cell.length_c   1.000
_cell.angle_alpha   90.00
_cell.angle_beta   90.00
_cell.angle_gamma   90.00
#
_symmetry.space_group_name_H-M   'P 1'
#
loop_
_entity.id
_entity.type
_entity.pdbx_description
1 polymer ?
#
loop_
_entity_poly.entity_id
_entity_poly.type
_entity_poly.pdbx_seq_one_letter_code
_entity_poly.pdbx_strand_id
1 'polypeptide(L)'
;MQLDSFWRKSQPVLISTIVATLVVMAIAFRLYSYTFAGNITGFFHIGNVLPLSPYLQGQDVLVNPSGGYDGQMFLSLALDPFLQADGTIQALDNPPYRYRRILYPLLGYFLGFGNSQFIPYALVAINCFSIISIVFFIGLTIHHYKSSISIYQSLFALTVPGVWIVLSLSTADLLNNLFLVVAIYFYRSFRPVYTTTLLAAACLTRETTLLIWLAFIATSFYEQKWQQLKHLFWAWIPLGIWSLYVAKRLPPQPTDLKIEGFDFFLAGILKKFLFSIKMGPIIGNLVEVGAFILLISVLLTGLFILYKQPQNNQIILSNTLIYSLIFSVSSMGILMFQQGYNRVFVGAYFLLLLTLSPQLSFLKVAIATFASVITAKYLIDLLV
;
A
#
# COMPACT_ATOMS: atom_id res chain seq x y z
N MET A 1 -10.39 36.58 -12.70
CA MET A 1 -10.81 36.82 -11.29
C MET A 1 -11.20 35.54 -10.53
N GLN A 2 -12.22 34.75 -10.91
CA GLN A 2 -12.53 33.46 -10.22
C GLN A 2 -11.48 32.36 -10.46
N LEU A 3 -10.99 32.21 -11.70
CA LEU A 3 -9.88 31.30 -12.04
C LEU A 3 -8.58 31.64 -11.29
N ASP A 4 -8.17 32.91 -11.26
CA ASP A 4 -6.96 33.34 -10.53
C ASP A 4 -7.06 33.06 -9.02
N SER A 5 -8.26 33.19 -8.45
CA SER A 5 -8.50 32.89 -7.03
C SER A 5 -8.45 31.40 -6.73
N PHE A 6 -8.82 30.54 -7.69
CA PHE A 6 -8.74 29.09 -7.58
C PHE A 6 -7.28 28.63 -7.70
N TRP A 7 -6.55 29.12 -8.71
CA TRP A 7 -5.13 28.82 -8.91
C TRP A 7 -4.27 29.27 -7.72
N ARG A 8 -4.48 30.47 -7.17
CA ARG A 8 -3.77 30.90 -5.94
C ARG A 8 -4.06 30.03 -4.72
N LYS A 9 -5.27 29.47 -4.60
CA LYS A 9 -5.64 28.63 -3.46
C LYS A 9 -5.11 27.19 -3.60
N SER A 10 -5.04 26.66 -4.83
CA SER A 10 -4.53 25.31 -5.10
C SER A 10 -3.00 25.24 -5.29
N GLN A 11 -2.32 26.38 -5.42
CA GLN A 11 -0.86 26.48 -5.56
C GLN A 11 -0.06 25.60 -4.57
N PRO A 12 -0.33 25.58 -3.25
CA PRO A 12 0.44 24.76 -2.31
C PRO A 12 0.30 23.25 -2.56
N VAL A 13 -0.86 22.80 -3.04
CA VAL A 13 -1.08 21.39 -3.41
C VAL A 13 -0.24 21.04 -4.64
N LEU A 14 -0.22 21.94 -5.64
CA LEU A 14 0.60 21.76 -6.83
C LEU A 14 2.10 21.72 -6.48
N ILE A 15 2.58 22.63 -5.63
CA ILE A 15 3.98 22.65 -5.17
C ILE A 15 4.33 21.32 -4.49
N SER A 16 3.49 20.85 -3.56
CA SER A 16 3.72 19.56 -2.88
C SER A 16 3.76 18.39 -3.86
N THR A 17 2.92 18.43 -4.90
CA THR A 17 2.88 17.40 -5.94
C THR A 17 4.11 17.43 -6.85
N ILE A 18 4.60 18.63 -7.22
CA ILE A 18 5.84 18.80 -7.99
C ILE A 18 7.03 18.28 -7.17
N VAL A 19 7.14 18.67 -5.90
CA VAL A 19 8.20 18.18 -5.01
C VAL A 19 8.14 16.66 -4.90
N ALA A 20 6.96 16.08 -4.70
CA ALA A 20 6.80 14.63 -4.66
C ALA A 20 7.22 13.96 -5.99
N THR A 21 6.86 14.54 -7.13
CA THR A 21 7.25 14.04 -8.44
C THR A 21 8.78 14.02 -8.58
N LEU A 22 9.45 15.12 -8.24
CA LEU A 22 10.91 15.21 -8.30
C LEU A 22 11.58 14.16 -7.40
N VAL A 23 11.11 14.02 -6.16
CA VAL A 23 11.67 13.05 -5.20
C VAL A 23 11.44 11.61 -5.66
N VAL A 24 10.22 11.26 -6.08
CA VAL A 24 9.87 9.91 -6.54
C VAL A 24 10.66 9.55 -7.79
N MET A 25 10.75 10.45 -8.77
CA MET A 25 11.52 10.21 -9.99
C MET A 25 13.01 10.11 -9.71
N ALA A 26 13.57 10.94 -8.83
CA ALA A 26 14.97 10.86 -8.44
C ALA A 26 15.30 9.52 -7.77
N ILE A 27 14.47 9.06 -6.83
CA ILE A 27 14.67 7.78 -6.14
C ILE A 27 14.48 6.62 -7.13
N ALA A 28 13.41 6.60 -7.91
CA ALA A 28 13.17 5.54 -8.89
C ALA A 28 14.30 5.46 -9.93
N PHE A 29 14.78 6.59 -10.44
CA PHE A 29 15.91 6.65 -11.36
C PHE A 29 17.21 6.17 -10.72
N ARG A 30 17.46 6.53 -9.45
CA ARG A 30 18.64 6.07 -8.70
C ARG A 30 18.60 4.56 -8.47
N LEU A 31 17.45 4.01 -8.09
CA LEU A 31 17.26 2.58 -7.92
C LEU A 31 17.51 1.84 -9.24
N TYR A 32 16.87 2.28 -10.31
CA TYR A 32 17.04 1.71 -11.64
C TYR A 32 18.50 1.72 -12.09
N SER A 33 19.13 2.90 -12.11
CA SER A 33 20.42 3.08 -12.78
C SER A 33 21.60 2.50 -12.01
N TYR A 34 21.54 2.52 -10.67
CA TYR A 34 22.70 2.21 -9.83
C TYR A 34 22.48 1.01 -8.91
N THR A 35 21.30 0.85 -8.30
CA THR A 35 21.03 -0.34 -7.44
C THR A 35 20.78 -1.56 -8.31
N PHE A 36 20.03 -1.40 -9.40
CA PHE A 36 19.67 -2.50 -10.31
C PHE A 36 20.46 -2.48 -11.61
N ALA A 37 21.53 -1.67 -11.69
CA ALA A 37 22.46 -1.59 -12.83
C ALA A 37 21.77 -1.42 -14.21
N GLY A 38 20.66 -0.69 -14.26
CA GLY A 38 19.87 -0.49 -15.48
C GLY A 38 18.90 -1.61 -15.82
N ASN A 39 18.76 -2.63 -14.96
CA ASN A 39 17.82 -3.73 -15.17
C ASN A 39 16.51 -3.50 -14.40
N ILE A 40 15.42 -3.27 -15.13
CA ILE A 40 14.08 -3.00 -14.55
C ILE A 40 13.54 -4.17 -13.71
N THR A 41 13.98 -5.41 -13.97
CA THR A 41 13.53 -6.60 -13.23
C THR A 41 13.99 -6.60 -11.77
N GLY A 42 15.01 -5.80 -11.43
CA GLY A 42 15.48 -5.64 -10.05
C GLY A 42 14.41 -5.14 -9.08
N PHE A 43 13.44 -4.35 -9.58
CA PHE A 43 12.31 -3.88 -8.78
C PHE A 43 11.35 -4.99 -8.35
N PHE A 44 11.45 -6.21 -8.89
CA PHE A 44 10.52 -7.30 -8.60
C PHE A 44 11.12 -8.36 -7.68
N HIS A 45 12.40 -8.24 -7.32
CA HIS A 45 13.12 -9.16 -6.45
C HIS A 45 12.81 -10.62 -6.82
N ILE A 46 13.14 -11.00 -8.05
CA ILE A 46 12.92 -12.35 -8.57
C ILE A 46 13.88 -13.30 -7.87
N GLY A 47 13.37 -14.40 -7.33
CA GLY A 47 14.17 -15.40 -6.62
C GLY A 47 14.56 -16.58 -7.50
N ASN A 48 15.42 -17.45 -6.97
CA ASN A 48 15.82 -18.71 -7.60
C ASN A 48 15.05 -19.95 -7.11
N VAL A 49 14.11 -19.78 -6.16
CA VAL A 49 13.34 -20.89 -5.56
C VAL A 49 12.21 -21.35 -6.47
N LEU A 50 11.50 -20.41 -7.10
CA LEU A 50 10.39 -20.70 -8.00
C LEU A 50 10.85 -20.60 -9.46
N PRO A 51 10.23 -21.35 -10.38
CA PRO A 51 10.48 -21.23 -11.81
C PRO A 51 10.31 -19.77 -12.30
N LEU A 52 11.19 -19.35 -13.20
CA LEU A 52 11.06 -18.07 -13.87
C LEU A 52 9.85 -18.08 -14.81
N SER A 53 9.14 -16.95 -14.90
CA SER A 53 8.05 -16.77 -15.87
C SER A 53 8.52 -17.13 -17.29
N PRO A 54 7.73 -17.90 -18.07
CA PRO A 54 8.06 -18.23 -19.46
C PRO A 54 8.38 -17.00 -20.32
N TYR A 55 7.71 -15.88 -20.03
CA TYR A 55 7.84 -14.62 -20.78
C TYR A 55 9.12 -13.84 -20.47
N LEU A 56 9.89 -14.25 -19.46
CA LEU A 56 11.19 -13.69 -19.11
C LEU A 56 12.36 -14.59 -19.54
N GLN A 57 12.09 -15.78 -20.10
CA GLN A 57 13.14 -16.68 -20.56
C GLN A 57 13.92 -16.04 -21.71
N GLY A 58 15.26 -16.09 -21.63
CA GLY A 58 16.15 -15.50 -22.62
C GLY A 58 16.31 -13.97 -22.53
N GLN A 59 15.68 -13.33 -21.54
CA GLN A 59 15.92 -11.91 -21.23
C GLN A 59 17.00 -11.78 -20.14
N ASP A 60 17.64 -10.62 -20.06
CA ASP A 60 18.51 -10.28 -18.94
C ASP A 60 17.65 -10.00 -17.70
N VAL A 61 17.70 -10.92 -16.73
CA VAL A 61 16.87 -10.89 -15.51
C VAL A 61 17.76 -10.89 -14.28
N LEU A 62 17.52 -9.94 -13.39
CA LEU A 62 18.22 -9.86 -12.11
C LEU A 62 17.58 -10.84 -11.12
N VAL A 63 18.26 -11.96 -10.88
CA VAL A 63 17.81 -13.03 -9.97
C VAL A 63 18.57 -12.92 -8.64
N ASN A 64 17.83 -12.86 -7.54
CA ASN A 64 18.37 -12.79 -6.20
C ASN A 64 18.57 -14.21 -5.61
N PRO A 65 19.79 -14.55 -5.17
CA PRO A 65 20.08 -15.88 -4.60
C PRO A 65 19.45 -16.11 -3.21
N SER A 66 19.08 -15.04 -2.49
CA SER A 66 18.51 -15.13 -1.14
C SER A 66 17.00 -15.44 -1.10
N GLY A 67 16.41 -15.69 -2.27
CA GLY A 67 14.97 -15.90 -2.45
C GLY A 67 14.30 -14.70 -3.11
N GLY A 68 13.03 -14.88 -3.49
CA GLY A 68 12.26 -13.83 -4.16
C GLY A 68 11.20 -13.22 -3.25
N TYR A 69 10.57 -12.16 -3.74
CA TYR A 69 9.48 -11.47 -3.03
C TYR A 69 8.19 -11.47 -3.85
N ASP A 70 7.11 -10.94 -3.28
CA ASP A 70 5.79 -10.85 -3.90
C ASP A 70 5.76 -10.14 -5.27
N GLY A 71 6.72 -9.25 -5.54
CA GLY A 71 6.84 -8.51 -6.80
C GLY A 71 6.90 -9.43 -8.03
N GLN A 72 7.69 -10.50 -7.94
CA GLN A 72 7.83 -11.47 -9.03
C GLN A 72 6.48 -12.13 -9.41
N MET A 73 5.59 -12.33 -8.43
CA MET A 73 4.26 -12.91 -8.67
C MET A 73 3.39 -11.95 -9.46
N PHE A 74 3.41 -10.66 -9.08
CA PHE A 74 2.69 -9.63 -9.81
C PHE A 74 3.25 -9.45 -11.23
N LEU A 75 4.56 -9.53 -11.41
CA LEU A 75 5.18 -9.48 -12.73
C LEU A 75 4.78 -10.68 -13.59
N SER A 76 4.86 -11.91 -13.07
CA SER A 76 4.43 -13.11 -13.79
C SER A 76 2.98 -13.02 -14.24
N LEU A 77 2.09 -12.56 -13.36
CA LEU A 77 0.68 -12.32 -13.70
C LEU A 77 0.48 -11.16 -14.69
N ALA A 78 1.33 -10.14 -14.68
CA ALA A 78 1.21 -9.03 -15.61
C ALA A 78 1.66 -9.40 -17.02
N LEU A 79 2.64 -10.31 -17.12
CA LEU A 79 3.11 -10.87 -18.40
C LEU A 79 2.08 -11.81 -19.03
N ASP A 80 1.29 -12.49 -18.21
CA ASP A 80 0.26 -13.44 -18.65
C ASP A 80 -1.02 -13.35 -17.79
N PRO A 81 -1.79 -12.25 -17.91
CA PRO A 81 -2.96 -12.00 -17.05
C PRO A 81 -4.12 -12.95 -17.32
N PHE A 82 -4.08 -13.70 -18.43
CA PHE A 82 -5.11 -14.65 -18.82
C PHE A 82 -4.69 -16.11 -18.60
N LEU A 83 -3.49 -16.35 -18.04
CA LEU A 83 -2.93 -17.67 -17.75
C LEU A 83 -2.97 -18.57 -19.00
N GLN A 84 -2.38 -18.08 -20.08
CA GLN A 84 -2.24 -18.80 -21.35
C GLN A 84 -1.11 -19.82 -21.30
N ALA A 85 -0.06 -19.58 -20.50
CA ALA A 85 1.06 -20.49 -20.34
C ALA A 85 1.03 -21.19 -18.98
N ASP A 86 1.10 -22.53 -18.97
CA ASP A 86 1.14 -23.32 -17.72
C ASP A 86 2.36 -22.98 -16.86
N GLY A 87 3.47 -22.59 -17.48
CA GLY A 87 4.67 -22.13 -16.79
C GLY A 87 4.45 -20.86 -15.96
N THR A 88 3.44 -20.03 -16.30
CA THR A 88 3.04 -18.89 -15.47
C THR A 88 2.50 -19.36 -14.13
N ILE A 89 1.67 -20.40 -14.12
CA ILE A 89 1.10 -20.97 -12.89
C ILE A 89 2.21 -21.56 -12.01
N GLN A 90 3.19 -22.21 -12.61
CA GLN A 90 4.34 -22.79 -11.90
C GLN A 90 5.27 -21.73 -11.30
N ALA A 91 5.30 -20.52 -11.88
CA ALA A 91 6.05 -19.38 -11.36
C ALA A 91 5.38 -18.69 -10.16
N LEU A 92 4.23 -19.20 -9.67
CA LEU A 92 3.49 -18.65 -8.54
C LEU A 92 3.55 -19.59 -7.33
N ASP A 93 3.71 -19.02 -6.13
CA ASP A 93 3.69 -19.75 -4.87
C ASP A 93 2.30 -20.30 -4.50
N ASN A 94 1.28 -19.45 -4.57
CA ASN A 94 -0.12 -19.80 -4.34
C ASN A 94 -0.97 -19.20 -5.46
N PRO A 95 -1.10 -19.91 -6.60
CA PRO A 95 -1.74 -19.36 -7.80
C PRO A 95 -3.16 -18.83 -7.56
N PRO A 96 -4.09 -19.54 -6.86
CA PRO A 96 -5.42 -19.01 -6.58
C PRO A 96 -5.40 -17.73 -5.74
N TYR A 97 -4.52 -17.65 -4.74
CA TYR A 97 -4.38 -16.45 -3.90
C TYR A 97 -3.82 -15.27 -4.67
N ARG A 98 -2.73 -15.47 -5.43
CA ARG A 98 -2.09 -14.42 -6.23
C ARG A 98 -3.02 -13.92 -7.34
N TYR A 99 -3.71 -14.83 -8.01
CA TYR A 99 -4.55 -14.48 -9.16
C TYR A 99 -5.82 -13.72 -8.77
N ARG A 100 -6.28 -13.78 -7.51
CA ARG A 100 -7.37 -12.91 -7.01
C ARG A 100 -7.01 -11.42 -7.02
N ARG A 101 -5.71 -11.09 -6.99
CA ARG A 101 -5.18 -9.72 -6.93
C ARG A 101 -4.83 -9.17 -8.32
N ILE A 102 -5.76 -9.30 -9.26
CA ILE A 102 -5.48 -9.12 -10.69
C ILE A 102 -5.33 -7.67 -11.13
N LEU A 103 -5.89 -6.69 -10.41
CA LEU A 103 -6.01 -5.34 -10.97
C LEU A 103 -4.67 -4.66 -11.24
N TYR A 104 -3.69 -4.82 -10.34
CA TYR A 104 -2.35 -4.24 -10.53
C TYR A 104 -1.61 -4.89 -11.73
N PRO A 105 -1.53 -6.24 -11.83
CA PRO A 105 -1.02 -6.91 -13.03
C PRO A 105 -1.71 -6.51 -14.33
N LEU A 106 -3.05 -6.43 -14.32
CA LEU A 106 -3.84 -6.13 -15.50
C LEU A 106 -3.59 -4.71 -16.01
N LEU A 107 -3.46 -3.73 -15.11
CA LEU A 107 -3.06 -2.37 -15.47
C LEU A 107 -1.64 -2.35 -16.06
N GLY A 108 -0.71 -3.12 -15.49
CA GLY A 108 0.64 -3.28 -16.03
C GLY A 108 0.63 -3.85 -17.45
N TYR A 109 -0.17 -4.89 -17.71
CA TYR A 109 -0.35 -5.47 -19.04
C TYR A 109 -0.86 -4.45 -20.05
N PHE A 110 -1.94 -3.72 -19.73
CA PHE A 110 -2.53 -2.75 -20.65
C PHE A 110 -1.61 -1.56 -20.91
N LEU A 111 -0.97 -1.00 -19.88
CA LEU A 111 -0.04 0.12 -20.02
C LEU A 111 1.28 -0.28 -20.69
N GLY A 112 1.68 -1.56 -20.56
CA GLY A 112 2.79 -2.15 -21.30
C GLY A 112 2.41 -2.66 -22.70
N PHE A 113 1.16 -2.47 -23.13
CA PHE A 113 0.62 -2.94 -24.41
C PHE A 113 0.81 -4.44 -24.68
N GLY A 114 0.81 -5.26 -23.61
CA GLY A 114 1.06 -6.70 -23.69
C GLY A 114 2.50 -7.09 -24.06
N ASN A 115 3.42 -6.13 -24.15
CA ASN A 115 4.82 -6.38 -24.48
C ASN A 115 5.63 -6.69 -23.20
N SER A 116 6.28 -7.86 -23.16
CA SER A 116 7.05 -8.33 -22.01
C SER A 116 8.20 -7.40 -21.60
N GLN A 117 8.72 -6.59 -22.51
CA GLN A 117 9.77 -5.59 -22.22
C GLN A 117 9.21 -4.33 -21.55
N PHE A 118 7.99 -3.91 -21.88
CA PHE A 118 7.40 -2.66 -21.35
C PHE A 118 6.58 -2.85 -20.07
N ILE A 119 6.02 -4.05 -19.86
CA ILE A 119 5.22 -4.38 -18.67
C ILE A 119 5.96 -4.09 -17.34
N PRO A 120 7.24 -4.47 -17.16
CA PRO A 120 7.98 -4.13 -15.93
C PRO A 120 8.03 -2.62 -15.67
N TYR A 121 8.30 -1.81 -16.70
CA TYR A 121 8.33 -0.35 -16.58
C TYR A 121 6.95 0.22 -16.24
N ALA A 122 5.89 -0.33 -16.84
CA ALA A 122 4.51 0.08 -16.55
C ALA A 122 4.12 -0.16 -15.09
N LEU A 123 4.48 -1.31 -14.51
CA LEU A 123 4.23 -1.63 -13.10
C LEU A 123 4.95 -0.67 -12.15
N VAL A 124 6.24 -0.40 -12.39
CA VAL A 124 6.99 0.60 -11.62
C VAL A 124 6.38 1.99 -11.76
N ALA A 125 5.97 2.37 -12.97
CA ALA A 125 5.32 3.66 -13.23
C ALA A 125 3.98 3.81 -12.50
N ILE A 126 3.17 2.74 -12.41
CA ILE A 126 1.93 2.73 -11.62
C ILE A 126 2.23 3.02 -10.14
N ASN A 127 3.28 2.43 -9.58
CA ASN A 127 3.67 2.68 -8.20
C ASN A 127 4.17 4.12 -8.00
N CYS A 128 5.03 4.63 -8.88
CA CYS A 128 5.45 6.03 -8.86
C CYS A 128 4.26 6.99 -8.92
N PHE A 129 3.34 6.76 -9.87
CA PHE A 129 2.11 7.54 -10.02
C PHE A 129 1.23 7.47 -8.76
N SER A 130 1.16 6.29 -8.14
CA SER A 130 0.38 6.10 -6.91
C SER A 130 0.91 6.94 -5.76
N ILE A 131 2.23 7.01 -5.56
CA ILE A 131 2.85 7.83 -4.52
C ILE A 131 2.53 9.32 -4.74
N ILE A 132 2.75 9.80 -5.97
CA ILE A 132 2.51 11.21 -6.33
C ILE A 132 1.04 11.56 -6.13
N SER A 133 0.14 10.68 -6.56
CA SER A 133 -1.30 10.88 -6.41
C SER A 133 -1.75 10.82 -4.95
N ILE A 134 -1.16 9.98 -4.12
CA ILE A 134 -1.44 9.96 -2.67
C ILE A 134 -1.10 11.31 -2.03
N VAL A 135 0.09 11.88 -2.33
CA VAL A 135 0.47 13.22 -1.87
C VAL A 135 -0.54 14.26 -2.33
N PHE A 136 -0.90 14.23 -3.62
CA PHE A 136 -1.88 15.16 -4.19
C PHE A 136 -3.23 15.09 -3.48
N PHE A 137 -3.81 13.90 -3.29
CA PHE A 137 -5.12 13.75 -2.66
C PHE A 137 -5.12 14.00 -1.15
N ILE A 138 -4.03 13.73 -0.44
CA ILE A 138 -3.87 14.17 0.96
C ILE A 138 -3.82 15.71 1.00
N GLY A 139 -3.06 16.35 0.10
CA GLY A 139 -2.98 17.81 0.00
C GLY A 139 -4.33 18.45 -0.34
N LEU A 140 -5.07 17.89 -1.29
CA LEU A 140 -6.44 18.31 -1.61
C LEU A 140 -7.37 18.17 -0.42
N THR A 141 -7.26 17.08 0.34
CA THR A 141 -8.08 16.87 1.54
C THR A 141 -7.80 17.95 2.59
N ILE A 142 -6.52 18.23 2.88
CA ILE A 142 -6.14 19.28 3.84
C ILE A 142 -6.65 20.66 3.36
N HIS A 143 -6.48 20.96 2.07
CA HIS A 143 -6.92 22.22 1.46
C HIS A 143 -8.45 22.40 1.51
N HIS A 144 -9.22 21.38 1.12
CA HIS A 144 -10.69 21.46 1.03
C HIS A 144 -11.34 21.67 2.39
N TYR A 145 -10.84 21.01 3.43
CA TYR A 145 -11.43 21.08 4.77
C TYR A 145 -10.85 22.22 5.62
N LYS A 146 -10.18 23.20 4.99
CA LYS A 146 -9.66 24.47 5.57
C LYS A 146 -9.10 24.33 6.98
N SER A 147 -8.41 23.23 7.25
CA SER A 147 -7.74 23.05 8.53
C SER A 147 -6.55 24.00 8.60
N SER A 148 -6.25 24.59 9.76
CA SER A 148 -4.99 25.34 9.99
C SER A 148 -3.72 24.47 9.90
N ILE A 149 -3.85 23.26 9.36
CA ILE A 149 -2.78 22.32 9.04
C ILE A 149 -2.12 22.78 7.76
N SER A 150 -0.78 22.81 7.77
CA SER A 150 0.00 23.10 6.57
C SER A 150 -0.27 22.05 5.48
N ILE A 151 -0.62 22.49 4.27
CA ILE A 151 -0.82 21.62 3.10
C ILE A 151 0.43 20.79 2.79
N TYR A 152 1.62 21.32 3.13
CA TYR A 152 2.89 20.61 2.98
C TYR A 152 3.02 19.37 3.86
N GLN A 153 2.14 19.16 4.86
CA GLN A 153 2.07 17.89 5.57
C GLN A 153 1.67 16.71 4.67
N SER A 154 1.13 16.97 3.48
CA SER A 154 0.95 15.93 2.46
C SER A 154 2.28 15.27 2.04
N LEU A 155 3.40 16.00 2.10
CA LEU A 155 4.74 15.47 1.81
C LEU A 155 5.21 14.46 2.87
N PHE A 156 4.59 14.41 4.06
CA PHE A 156 4.89 13.37 5.05
C PHE A 156 4.54 11.96 4.55
N ALA A 157 3.74 11.82 3.48
CA ALA A 157 3.57 10.54 2.82
C ALA A 157 4.90 9.97 2.28
N LEU A 158 5.84 10.84 1.88
CA LEU A 158 7.16 10.45 1.40
C LEU A 158 8.11 10.00 2.52
N THR A 159 7.80 10.26 3.79
CA THR A 159 8.63 9.81 4.91
C THR A 159 8.24 8.42 5.40
N VAL A 160 7.18 7.82 4.85
CA VAL A 160 6.68 6.49 5.25
C VAL A 160 7.59 5.39 4.68
N PRO A 161 8.21 4.52 5.51
CA PRO A 161 9.13 3.50 5.02
C PRO A 161 8.49 2.53 4.01
N GLY A 162 7.24 2.13 4.28
CA GLY A 162 6.51 1.22 3.42
C GLY A 162 6.27 1.74 2.00
N VAL A 163 6.31 3.05 1.77
CA VAL A 163 6.21 3.62 0.40
C VAL A 163 7.39 3.18 -0.45
N TRP A 164 8.60 3.31 0.08
CA TRP A 164 9.82 3.00 -0.65
C TRP A 164 10.08 1.51 -0.72
N ILE A 165 9.70 0.76 0.33
CA ILE A 165 9.71 -0.71 0.32
C ILE A 165 8.81 -1.26 -0.79
N VAL A 166 7.59 -0.73 -0.93
CA VAL A 166 6.68 -1.19 -1.99
C VAL A 166 7.19 -0.81 -3.37
N LEU A 167 7.77 0.37 -3.52
CA LEU A 167 8.35 0.79 -4.79
C LEU A 167 9.51 -0.15 -5.20
N SER A 168 10.45 -0.44 -4.29
CA SER A 168 11.62 -1.30 -4.57
C SER A 168 11.28 -2.77 -4.77
N LEU A 169 10.10 -3.22 -4.31
CA LEU A 169 9.59 -4.58 -4.47
C LEU A 169 8.44 -4.70 -5.50
N SER A 170 8.02 -3.57 -6.09
CA SER A 170 6.95 -3.43 -7.07
C SER A 170 5.68 -4.24 -6.78
N THR A 171 5.20 -4.19 -5.53
CA THR A 171 3.97 -4.85 -5.11
C THR A 171 2.74 -3.95 -5.30
N ALA A 172 1.53 -4.53 -5.24
CA ALA A 172 0.27 -3.81 -5.51
C ALA A 172 -0.18 -2.83 -4.39
N ASP A 173 0.55 -2.74 -3.28
CA ASP A 173 0.12 -2.07 -2.07
C ASP A 173 -0.05 -0.54 -2.23
N LEU A 174 0.81 0.11 -3.02
CA LEU A 174 0.69 1.56 -3.26
C LEU A 174 -0.56 1.90 -4.06
N LEU A 175 -0.87 1.11 -5.09
CA LEU A 175 -2.10 1.28 -5.87
C LEU A 175 -3.34 1.04 -5.00
N ASN A 176 -3.32 0.00 -4.16
CA ASN A 176 -4.41 -0.26 -3.19
C ASN A 176 -4.64 0.95 -2.27
N ASN A 177 -3.55 1.48 -1.70
CA ASN A 177 -3.61 2.61 -0.79
C ASN A 177 -3.99 3.92 -1.49
N LEU A 178 -3.61 4.11 -2.75
CA LEU A 178 -4.12 5.22 -3.57
C LEU A 178 -5.64 5.16 -3.62
N PHE A 179 -6.21 4.01 -4.00
CA PHE A 179 -7.66 3.85 -4.07
C PHE A 179 -8.34 4.11 -2.72
N LEU A 180 -7.74 3.68 -1.61
CA LEU A 180 -8.24 3.99 -0.26
C LEU A 180 -8.25 5.50 0.02
N VAL A 181 -7.12 6.19 -0.20
CA VAL A 181 -7.00 7.63 0.05
C VAL A 181 -8.02 8.43 -0.78
N VAL A 182 -8.16 8.08 -2.07
CA VAL A 182 -9.10 8.73 -2.98
C VAL A 182 -10.55 8.38 -2.61
N ALA A 183 -10.83 7.15 -2.17
CA ALA A 183 -12.16 6.75 -1.71
C ALA A 183 -12.60 7.54 -0.48
N ILE A 184 -11.69 7.79 0.47
CA ILE A 184 -11.95 8.64 1.65
C ILE A 184 -12.24 10.09 1.21
N TYR A 185 -11.47 10.63 0.26
CA TYR A 185 -11.70 11.97 -0.28
C TYR A 185 -13.11 12.11 -0.88
N PHE A 186 -13.55 11.16 -1.72
CA PHE A 186 -14.90 11.18 -2.30
C PHE A 186 -16.01 10.87 -1.31
N TYR A 187 -15.73 10.03 -0.29
CA TYR A 187 -16.67 9.75 0.79
C TYR A 187 -16.99 11.02 1.59
N ARG A 188 -15.96 11.80 1.91
CA ARG A 188 -16.12 13.09 2.60
C ARG A 188 -16.82 14.14 1.71
N SER A 189 -16.66 14.04 0.40
CA SER A 189 -17.31 14.92 -0.59
C SER A 189 -18.72 14.46 -0.99
N PHE A 190 -19.27 13.43 -0.33
CA PHE A 190 -20.59 12.84 -0.61
C PHE A 190 -20.78 12.41 -2.08
N ARG A 191 -19.76 11.75 -2.65
CA ARG A 191 -19.73 11.24 -4.03
C ARG A 191 -19.76 9.71 -4.05
N PRO A 192 -20.93 9.07 -3.84
CA PRO A 192 -21.02 7.65 -3.50
C PRO A 192 -20.52 6.70 -4.58
N VAL A 193 -20.83 6.98 -5.85
CA VAL A 193 -20.39 6.16 -7.00
C VAL A 193 -18.87 6.07 -7.08
N TYR A 194 -18.17 7.20 -6.92
CA TYR A 194 -16.71 7.24 -6.98
C TYR A 194 -16.09 6.46 -5.82
N THR A 195 -16.60 6.65 -4.59
CA THR A 195 -16.14 5.88 -3.42
C THR A 195 -16.30 4.37 -3.64
N THR A 196 -17.47 3.93 -4.09
CA THR A 196 -17.75 2.50 -4.35
C THR A 196 -16.83 1.94 -5.43
N THR A 197 -16.65 2.67 -6.54
CA THR A 197 -15.81 2.21 -7.66
C THR A 197 -14.36 2.06 -7.21
N LEU A 198 -13.84 3.01 -6.43
CA LEU A 198 -12.49 2.96 -5.90
C LEU A 198 -12.31 1.83 -4.87
N LEU A 199 -13.29 1.60 -4.00
CA LEU A 199 -13.23 0.48 -3.06
C LEU A 199 -13.30 -0.88 -3.77
N ALA A 200 -14.11 -1.00 -4.82
CA ALA A 200 -14.16 -2.20 -5.65
C ALA A 200 -12.81 -2.46 -6.34
N ALA A 201 -12.21 -1.41 -6.91
CA ALA A 201 -10.86 -1.48 -7.48
C ALA A 201 -9.81 -1.86 -6.42
N ALA A 202 -9.89 -1.27 -5.22
CA ALA A 202 -9.00 -1.62 -4.12
C ALA A 202 -9.14 -3.09 -3.71
N CYS A 203 -10.36 -3.62 -3.63
CA CYS A 203 -10.60 -5.04 -3.34
C CYS A 203 -9.98 -5.98 -4.39
N LEU A 204 -9.93 -5.59 -5.66
CA LEU A 204 -9.27 -6.36 -6.74
C LEU A 204 -7.73 -6.25 -6.73
N THR A 205 -7.15 -5.31 -5.98
CA THR A 205 -5.69 -5.25 -5.76
C THR A 205 -5.28 -6.03 -4.52
N ARG A 206 -6.07 -5.96 -3.44
CA ARG A 206 -5.86 -6.72 -2.20
C ARG A 206 -7.21 -7.03 -1.55
N GLU A 207 -7.46 -8.31 -1.31
CA GLU A 207 -8.68 -8.80 -0.67
C GLU A 207 -8.82 -8.33 0.78
N THR A 208 -7.72 -7.98 1.46
CA THR A 208 -7.75 -7.40 2.82
C THR A 208 -8.51 -6.08 2.88
N THR A 209 -8.67 -5.39 1.75
CA THR A 209 -9.46 -4.16 1.66
C THR A 209 -10.97 -4.42 1.83
N LEU A 210 -11.43 -5.67 1.79
CA LEU A 210 -12.80 -5.99 2.20
C LEU A 210 -13.08 -5.60 3.66
N LEU A 211 -12.08 -5.73 4.56
CA LEU A 211 -12.24 -5.29 5.96
C LEU A 211 -12.37 -3.76 6.08
N ILE A 212 -11.63 -3.04 5.24
CA ILE A 212 -11.71 -1.59 5.10
C ILE A 212 -13.08 -1.19 4.53
N TRP A 213 -13.58 -1.90 3.51
CA TRP A 213 -14.92 -1.69 2.97
C TRP A 213 -16.02 -1.88 4.04
N LEU A 214 -15.88 -2.87 4.93
CA LEU A 214 -16.80 -3.03 6.08
C LEU A 214 -16.77 -1.81 7.01
N ALA A 215 -15.61 -1.19 7.23
CA ALA A 215 -15.55 0.08 7.96
C ALA A 215 -16.34 1.19 7.26
N PHE A 216 -16.25 1.30 5.93
CA PHE A 216 -17.07 2.26 5.18
C PHE A 216 -18.58 2.00 5.32
N ILE A 217 -19.01 0.74 5.35
CA ILE A 217 -20.41 0.38 5.60
C ILE A 217 -20.83 0.78 7.01
N ALA A 218 -20.06 0.40 8.02
CA ALA A 218 -20.35 0.69 9.42
C ALA A 218 -20.41 2.20 9.67
N THR A 219 -19.45 2.97 9.15
CA THR A 219 -19.46 4.43 9.24
C THR A 219 -20.65 5.02 8.47
N SER A 220 -20.99 4.53 7.27
CA SER A 220 -22.14 5.04 6.52
C SER A 220 -23.46 4.81 7.24
N PHE A 221 -23.59 3.68 7.93
CA PHE A 221 -24.74 3.36 8.76
C PHE A 221 -24.82 4.30 9.97
N TYR A 222 -23.71 4.50 10.67
CA TYR A 222 -23.63 5.38 11.84
C TYR A 222 -23.86 6.87 11.49
N GLU A 223 -23.29 7.34 10.37
CA GLU A 223 -23.49 8.70 9.84
C GLU A 223 -24.83 8.86 9.09
N GLN A 224 -25.67 7.82 9.03
CA GLN A 224 -26.96 7.82 8.31
C GLN A 224 -26.84 8.23 6.83
N LYS A 225 -25.72 7.92 6.19
CA LYS A 225 -25.46 8.19 4.76
C LYS A 225 -26.05 7.08 3.89
N TRP A 226 -27.38 6.98 3.87
CA TRP A 226 -28.11 5.91 3.16
C TRP A 226 -27.77 5.82 1.67
N GLN A 227 -27.56 6.95 0.99
CA GLN A 227 -27.14 6.96 -0.41
C GLN A 227 -25.76 6.34 -0.60
N GLN A 228 -24.84 6.59 0.33
CA GLN A 228 -23.52 5.96 0.33
C GLN A 228 -23.64 4.45 0.55
N LEU A 229 -24.43 4.04 1.54
CA LEU A 229 -24.64 2.64 1.89
C LEU A 229 -25.19 1.82 0.71
N LYS A 230 -26.19 2.35 -0.01
CA LYS A 230 -26.76 1.70 -1.20
C LYS A 230 -25.72 1.37 -2.26
N HIS A 231 -24.79 2.30 -2.52
CA HIS A 231 -23.74 2.10 -3.51
C HIS A 231 -22.63 1.20 -2.98
N LEU A 232 -22.27 1.31 -1.70
CA LEU A 232 -21.23 0.47 -1.10
C LEU A 232 -21.58 -1.02 -1.17
N PHE A 233 -22.86 -1.37 -1.13
CA PHE A 233 -23.30 -2.77 -1.28
C PHE A 233 -22.83 -3.41 -2.59
N TRP A 234 -22.57 -2.62 -3.64
CA TRP A 234 -22.11 -3.14 -4.93
C TRP A 234 -20.58 -3.29 -5.02
N ALA A 235 -19.80 -2.76 -4.07
CA ALA A 235 -18.35 -2.71 -4.18
C ALA A 235 -17.68 -4.10 -4.11
N TRP A 236 -18.30 -5.08 -3.45
CA TRP A 236 -17.75 -6.43 -3.34
C TRP A 236 -17.96 -7.27 -4.60
N ILE A 237 -18.90 -6.90 -5.48
CA ILE A 237 -19.30 -7.71 -6.64
C ILE A 237 -18.14 -8.00 -7.57
N PRO A 238 -17.31 -7.02 -8.01
CA PRO A 238 -16.21 -7.31 -8.92
C PRO A 238 -15.22 -8.33 -8.35
N LEU A 239 -14.87 -8.20 -7.07
CA LEU A 239 -14.01 -9.18 -6.40
C LEU A 239 -14.69 -10.53 -6.26
N GLY A 240 -16.00 -10.56 -5.96
CA GLY A 240 -16.78 -11.80 -5.87
C GLY A 240 -16.82 -12.56 -7.20
N ILE A 241 -17.16 -11.87 -8.30
CA ILE A 241 -17.18 -12.44 -9.66
C ILE A 241 -15.80 -12.95 -10.04
N TRP A 242 -14.76 -12.14 -9.82
CA TRP A 242 -13.39 -12.54 -10.13
C TRP A 242 -12.94 -13.74 -9.28
N SER A 243 -13.23 -13.75 -7.98
CA SER A 243 -12.88 -14.86 -7.09
C SER A 243 -13.59 -16.17 -7.48
N LEU A 244 -14.84 -16.09 -7.96
CA LEU A 244 -15.56 -17.24 -8.52
C LEU A 244 -14.91 -17.74 -9.81
N TYR A 245 -14.48 -16.83 -10.69
CA TYR A 245 -13.73 -17.19 -11.89
C TYR A 245 -12.40 -17.89 -11.54
N VAL A 246 -11.63 -17.33 -10.60
CA VAL A 246 -10.39 -17.94 -10.11
C VAL A 246 -10.63 -19.33 -9.54
N ALA A 247 -11.67 -19.50 -8.71
CA ALA A 247 -12.01 -20.80 -8.12
C ALA A 247 -12.42 -21.86 -9.14
N LYS A 248 -12.98 -21.45 -10.29
CA LYS A 248 -13.29 -22.36 -11.40
C LYS A 248 -12.07 -22.67 -12.27
N ARG A 249 -11.14 -21.72 -12.41
CA ARG A 249 -9.98 -21.82 -13.31
C ARG A 249 -8.80 -22.55 -12.68
N LEU A 250 -8.57 -22.36 -11.38
CA LEU A 250 -7.43 -22.90 -10.67
C LEU A 250 -7.89 -23.85 -9.56
N PRO A 251 -7.27 -25.04 -9.43
CA PRO A 251 -7.62 -25.97 -8.36
C PRO A 251 -7.35 -25.33 -7.00
N PRO A 252 -8.19 -25.61 -5.98
CA PRO A 252 -7.89 -25.18 -4.63
C PRO A 252 -6.58 -25.82 -4.18
N GLN A 253 -5.63 -25.00 -3.74
CA GLN A 253 -4.45 -25.52 -3.06
C GLN A 253 -4.78 -25.72 -1.58
N PRO A 254 -4.21 -26.77 -0.95
CA PRO A 254 -4.32 -26.94 0.49
C PRO A 254 -3.63 -25.74 1.15
N THR A 255 -4.43 -24.75 1.51
CA THR A 255 -4.03 -23.77 2.51
C THR A 255 -3.90 -24.56 3.80
N ASP A 256 -2.69 -24.71 4.32
CA ASP A 256 -2.52 -25.09 5.72
C ASP A 256 -3.49 -24.20 6.51
N LEU A 257 -4.41 -24.80 7.26
CA LEU A 257 -5.50 -24.11 7.97
C LEU A 257 -5.02 -23.06 9.00
N LYS A 258 -3.71 -22.85 9.13
CA LYS A 258 -3.16 -21.58 9.63
C LYS A 258 -3.39 -20.53 8.55
N ILE A 259 -4.48 -19.77 8.67
CA ILE A 259 -4.75 -18.58 7.86
C ILE A 259 -3.43 -17.79 7.72
N GLU A 260 -2.80 -17.88 6.55
CA GLU A 260 -1.43 -17.41 6.35
C GLU A 260 -1.38 -15.91 6.67
N GLY A 261 -0.70 -15.56 7.77
CA GLY A 261 -0.59 -14.17 8.23
C GLY A 261 -1.40 -13.80 9.47
N PHE A 262 -2.27 -14.69 9.99
CA PHE A 262 -3.00 -14.45 11.25
C PHE A 262 -2.63 -15.43 12.36
N ASP A 263 -2.59 -14.95 13.59
CA ASP A 263 -2.29 -15.69 14.82
C ASP A 263 -3.32 -15.32 15.90
N PHE A 264 -3.24 -15.98 17.06
CA PHE A 264 -4.06 -15.60 18.21
C PHE A 264 -3.82 -14.13 18.59
N PHE A 265 -4.85 -13.47 19.15
CA PHE A 265 -4.81 -12.07 19.52
C PHE A 265 -3.56 -11.73 20.35
N LEU A 266 -2.78 -10.74 19.88
CA LEU A 266 -1.50 -10.28 20.39
C LEU A 266 -0.34 -11.31 20.39
N ALA A 267 -0.58 -12.57 20.04
CA ALA A 267 0.44 -13.61 20.10
C ALA A 267 1.60 -13.33 19.13
N GLY A 268 1.32 -12.86 17.91
CA GLY A 268 2.36 -12.48 16.96
C GLY A 268 3.18 -11.28 17.42
N ILE A 269 2.54 -10.28 18.05
CA ILE A 269 3.21 -9.11 18.63
C ILE A 269 4.14 -9.55 19.78
N LEU A 270 3.66 -10.41 20.67
CA LEU A 270 4.47 -10.96 21.76
C LEU A 270 5.66 -11.77 21.22
N LYS A 271 5.44 -12.63 20.23
CA LYS A 271 6.52 -13.38 19.56
C LYS A 271 7.54 -12.45 18.92
N LYS A 272 7.10 -11.39 18.25
CA LYS A 272 7.99 -10.37 17.64
C LYS A 272 8.81 -9.66 18.71
N PHE A 273 8.18 -9.21 19.79
CA PHE A 273 8.87 -8.56 20.89
C PHE A 273 9.94 -9.46 21.53
N LEU A 274 9.59 -10.72 21.83
CA LEU A 274 10.53 -11.71 22.35
C LEU A 274 11.67 -12.00 21.37
N PHE A 275 11.37 -12.09 20.07
CA PHE A 275 12.37 -12.30 19.03
C PHE A 275 13.35 -11.12 18.95
N SER A 276 12.83 -9.88 18.96
CA SER A 276 13.65 -8.65 18.94
C SER A 276 14.58 -8.55 20.14
N ILE A 277 14.12 -8.95 21.34
CA ILE A 277 14.97 -9.02 22.54
C ILE A 277 16.06 -10.08 22.38
N LYS A 278 15.71 -11.29 21.94
CA LYS A 278 16.65 -12.41 21.80
C LYS A 278 17.76 -12.14 20.80
N MET A 279 17.49 -11.40 19.72
CA MET A 279 18.47 -11.07 18.70
C MET A 279 19.52 -10.03 19.14
N GLY A 280 19.33 -9.33 20.27
CA GLY A 280 20.28 -8.35 20.81
C GLY A 280 20.49 -7.10 19.93
N PRO A 281 21.17 -6.05 20.41
CA PRO A 281 21.35 -4.78 19.68
C PRO A 281 22.47 -4.87 18.63
N ILE A 282 22.35 -5.74 17.64
CA ILE A 282 23.14 -5.65 16.41
C ILE A 282 22.52 -4.54 15.55
N ILE A 283 23.32 -3.71 14.86
CA ILE A 283 22.85 -2.49 14.16
C ILE A 283 21.65 -2.75 13.22
N GLY A 284 21.61 -3.88 12.50
CA GLY A 284 20.47 -4.27 11.66
C GLY A 284 19.16 -4.48 12.45
N ASN A 285 19.26 -4.91 13.71
CA ASN A 285 18.12 -5.10 14.60
C ASN A 285 17.56 -3.76 15.12
N LEU A 286 18.36 -2.69 15.19
CA LEU A 286 17.86 -1.38 15.66
C LEU A 286 16.87 -0.73 14.69
N VAL A 287 17.12 -0.85 13.38
CA VAL A 287 16.21 -0.34 12.34
C VAL A 287 14.90 -1.13 12.35
N GLU A 288 15.01 -2.45 12.45
CA GLU A 288 13.88 -3.37 12.55
C GLU A 288 13.02 -3.07 13.79
N VAL A 289 13.63 -2.90 14.96
CA VAL A 289 12.93 -2.52 16.20
C VAL A 289 12.33 -1.12 16.10
N GLY A 290 13.07 -0.15 15.55
CA GLY A 290 12.61 1.22 15.35
C GLY A 290 11.39 1.29 14.42
N ALA A 291 11.41 0.56 13.31
CA ALA A 291 10.28 0.46 12.39
C ALA A 291 9.04 -0.16 13.05
N PHE A 292 9.22 -1.18 13.89
CA PHE A 292 8.12 -1.79 14.63
C PHE A 292 7.51 -0.82 15.68
N ILE A 293 8.36 -0.11 16.43
CA ILE A 293 7.91 0.93 17.39
C ILE A 293 7.20 2.07 16.66
N LEU A 294 7.69 2.47 15.49
CA LEU A 294 7.07 3.49 14.65
C LEU A 294 5.66 3.07 14.24
N LEU A 295 5.45 1.83 13.78
CA LEU A 295 4.11 1.33 13.43
C LEU A 295 3.15 1.37 14.63
N ILE A 296 3.59 0.94 15.81
CA ILE A 296 2.79 1.03 17.04
C ILE A 296 2.44 2.49 17.36
N SER A 297 3.42 3.40 17.24
CA SER A 297 3.24 4.82 17.50
C SER A 297 2.26 5.47 16.53
N VAL A 298 2.25 5.06 15.26
CA VAL A 298 1.28 5.51 14.24
C VAL A 298 -0.14 5.09 14.61
N LEU A 299 -0.35 3.82 14.95
CA LEU A 299 -1.67 3.32 15.32
C LEU A 299 -2.19 3.98 16.62
N LEU A 300 -1.35 4.06 17.66
CA LEU A 300 -1.72 4.67 18.93
C LEU A 300 -1.99 6.17 18.79
N THR A 301 -1.16 6.88 18.04
CA THR A 301 -1.36 8.33 17.81
C THR A 301 -2.60 8.59 16.96
N GLY A 302 -2.85 7.76 15.94
CA GLY A 302 -4.08 7.80 15.16
C GLY A 302 -5.31 7.66 16.06
N LEU A 303 -5.35 6.60 16.87
CA LEU A 303 -6.45 6.37 17.83
C LEU A 303 -6.59 7.51 18.85
N PHE A 304 -5.47 8.05 19.37
CA PHE A 304 -5.49 9.16 20.32
C PHE A 304 -6.06 10.45 19.72
N ILE A 305 -5.62 10.83 18.51
CA ILE A 305 -6.15 12.01 17.80
C ILE A 305 -7.65 11.84 17.54
N LEU A 306 -8.06 10.65 17.11
CA LEU A 306 -9.45 10.35 16.77
C LEU A 306 -10.34 10.30 18.01
N TYR A 307 -9.85 9.79 19.13
CA TYR A 307 -10.54 9.83 20.43
C TYR A 307 -10.80 11.27 20.89
N LYS A 308 -9.83 12.17 20.69
CA LYS A 308 -9.98 13.59 21.04
C LYS A 308 -10.92 14.35 20.10
N GLN A 309 -11.08 13.91 18.85
CA GLN A 309 -11.91 14.60 17.83
C GLN A 309 -12.71 13.63 16.94
N PRO A 310 -13.73 12.94 17.49
CA PRO A 310 -14.45 11.89 16.78
C PRO A 310 -15.38 12.41 15.67
N GLN A 311 -15.96 13.60 15.84
CA GLN A 311 -17.07 14.08 15.00
C GLN A 311 -16.72 14.24 13.51
N ASN A 312 -15.51 14.68 13.18
CA ASN A 312 -15.10 14.94 11.78
C ASN A 312 -14.28 13.81 11.14
N ASN A 313 -13.98 12.75 11.90
CA ASN A 313 -13.01 11.74 11.49
C ASN A 313 -13.54 10.31 11.66
N GLN A 314 -14.85 10.10 11.70
CA GLN A 314 -15.45 8.79 11.97
C GLN A 314 -14.99 7.72 10.98
N ILE A 315 -14.96 8.04 9.67
CA ILE A 315 -14.45 7.11 8.66
C ILE A 315 -12.97 6.76 8.87
N ILE A 316 -12.16 7.72 9.31
CA ILE A 316 -10.74 7.48 9.60
C ILE A 316 -10.61 6.65 10.88
N LEU A 317 -11.43 6.91 11.89
CA LEU A 317 -11.48 6.14 13.14
C LEU A 317 -11.83 4.69 12.88
N SER A 318 -12.92 4.41 12.16
CA SER A 318 -13.34 3.04 11.83
C SER A 318 -12.24 2.30 11.07
N ASN A 319 -11.61 2.93 10.06
CA ASN A 319 -10.52 2.29 9.32
C ASN A 319 -9.25 2.10 10.17
N THR A 320 -8.91 3.04 11.05
CA THR A 320 -7.76 2.93 11.96
C THR A 320 -7.98 1.78 12.95
N LEU A 321 -9.21 1.62 13.47
CA LEU A 321 -9.58 0.49 14.32
C LEU A 321 -9.43 -0.86 13.61
N ILE A 322 -9.83 -0.94 12.33
CA ILE A 322 -9.63 -2.15 11.52
C ILE A 322 -8.14 -2.45 11.34
N TYR A 323 -7.32 -1.45 11.00
CA TYR A 323 -5.86 -1.66 10.91
C TYR A 323 -5.25 -2.09 12.24
N SER A 324 -5.68 -1.50 13.36
CA SER A 324 -5.25 -1.92 14.69
C SER A 324 -5.67 -3.36 15.01
N LEU A 325 -6.89 -3.76 14.64
CA LEU A 325 -7.35 -5.14 14.82
C LEU A 325 -6.52 -6.12 13.99
N ILE A 326 -6.31 -5.83 12.69
CA ILE A 326 -5.47 -6.65 11.80
C ILE A 326 -4.05 -6.75 12.38
N PHE A 327 -3.49 -5.66 12.88
CA PHE A 327 -2.18 -5.66 13.54
C PHE A 327 -2.17 -6.56 14.78
N SER A 328 -3.17 -6.48 15.63
CA SER A 328 -3.28 -7.32 16.83
C SER A 328 -3.39 -8.82 16.54
N VAL A 329 -3.97 -9.21 15.41
CA VAL A 329 -4.08 -10.62 15.00
C VAL A 329 -3.01 -11.05 14.00
N SER A 330 -2.05 -10.19 13.64
CA SER A 330 -1.01 -10.52 12.65
C SER A 330 -0.01 -11.55 13.19
N SER A 331 0.36 -12.53 12.37
CA SER A 331 1.32 -13.57 12.72
C SER A 331 2.76 -13.13 12.46
N MET A 332 3.71 -13.96 12.93
CA MET A 332 5.13 -13.77 12.61
C MET A 332 5.41 -13.82 11.09
N GLY A 333 4.56 -14.44 10.27
CA GLY A 333 4.74 -14.38 8.82
C GLY A 333 4.73 -12.94 8.26
N ILE A 334 3.92 -12.07 8.86
CA ILE A 334 3.86 -10.64 8.49
C ILE A 334 4.85 -9.81 9.33
N LEU A 335 4.94 -10.10 10.63
CA LEU A 335 5.69 -9.28 11.59
C LEU A 335 7.18 -9.59 11.66
N MET A 336 7.66 -10.68 11.06
CA MET A 336 9.06 -11.11 11.19
C MET A 336 10.04 -10.08 10.64
N PHE A 337 9.74 -9.47 9.49
CA PHE A 337 10.64 -8.52 8.81
C PHE A 337 9.94 -7.18 8.51
N GLN A 338 10.71 -6.08 8.59
CA GLN A 338 10.22 -4.74 8.32
C GLN A 338 9.57 -4.56 6.95
N GLN A 339 10.06 -5.27 5.93
CA GLN A 339 9.48 -5.22 4.59
C GLN A 339 8.03 -5.72 4.60
N GLY A 340 7.74 -6.74 5.40
CA GLY A 340 6.42 -7.34 5.52
C GLY A 340 5.41 -6.37 6.14
N TYR A 341 5.61 -5.98 7.39
CA TYR A 341 4.62 -5.17 8.10
C TYR A 341 4.57 -3.72 7.63
N ASN A 342 5.70 -3.07 7.28
CA ASN A 342 5.64 -1.68 6.79
C ASN A 342 4.83 -1.58 5.50
N ARG A 343 4.95 -2.58 4.61
CA ARG A 343 4.14 -2.71 3.40
C ARG A 343 2.66 -2.94 3.72
N VAL A 344 2.36 -3.92 4.57
CA VAL A 344 0.97 -4.31 4.90
C VAL A 344 0.23 -3.16 5.57
N PHE A 345 0.90 -2.40 6.44
CA PHE A 345 0.31 -1.32 7.24
C PHE A 345 0.58 0.08 6.71
N VAL A 346 1.06 0.24 5.47
CA VAL A 346 1.23 1.57 4.81
C VAL A 346 -0.02 2.45 4.99
N GLY A 347 -1.20 1.87 4.84
CA GLY A 347 -2.47 2.60 4.94
C GLY A 347 -2.71 3.27 6.29
N ALA A 348 -2.20 2.72 7.39
CA ALA A 348 -2.31 3.33 8.71
C ALA A 348 -1.59 4.70 8.77
N TYR A 349 -0.45 4.83 8.09
CA TYR A 349 0.26 6.11 7.98
C TYR A 349 -0.57 7.14 7.19
N PHE A 350 -1.16 6.74 6.06
CA PHE A 350 -1.99 7.65 5.27
C PHE A 350 -3.27 8.07 6.00
N LEU A 351 -3.91 7.15 6.74
CA LEU A 351 -5.05 7.48 7.59
C LEU A 351 -4.69 8.52 8.66
N LEU A 352 -3.53 8.38 9.31
CA LEU A 352 -3.02 9.36 10.25
C LEU A 352 -2.84 10.73 9.58
N LEU A 353 -2.27 10.79 8.38
CA LEU A 353 -2.11 12.04 7.64
C LEU A 353 -3.45 12.69 7.28
N LEU A 354 -4.48 11.91 6.98
CA LEU A 354 -5.84 12.39 6.64
C LEU A 354 -6.66 12.91 7.84
N THR A 355 -6.19 12.76 9.08
CA THR A 355 -6.86 13.34 10.27
C THR A 355 -6.85 14.87 10.23
N LEU A 356 -7.95 15.54 10.54
CA LEU A 356 -8.08 17.00 10.41
C LEU A 356 -8.01 17.74 11.75
N SER A 357 -6.95 17.50 12.53
CA SER A 357 -6.76 18.04 13.89
C SER A 357 -5.57 19.02 14.01
N PRO A 358 -5.76 20.35 13.82
CA PRO A 358 -4.66 21.33 13.86
C PRO A 358 -3.89 21.35 15.19
N GLN A 359 -4.61 21.24 16.32
CA GLN A 359 -4.04 21.29 17.68
C GLN A 359 -3.08 20.13 17.96
N LEU A 360 -3.30 18.98 17.31
CA LEU A 360 -2.50 17.77 17.48
C LEU A 360 -1.55 17.53 16.29
N SER A 361 -1.38 18.52 15.42
CA SER A 361 -0.54 18.41 14.23
C SER A 361 0.94 18.15 14.58
N PHE A 362 1.42 18.59 15.74
CA PHE A 362 2.77 18.31 16.21
C PHE A 362 3.05 16.80 16.37
N LEU A 363 2.04 15.99 16.71
CA LEU A 363 2.19 14.53 16.80
C LEU A 363 2.47 13.91 15.43
N LYS A 364 1.83 14.44 14.38
CA LYS A 364 2.12 14.01 13.00
C LYS A 364 3.54 14.39 12.59
N VAL A 365 3.99 15.59 12.97
CA VAL A 365 5.36 16.02 12.70
C VAL A 365 6.35 15.10 13.41
N ALA A 366 6.14 14.78 14.68
CA ALA A 366 7.00 13.86 15.43
C ALA A 366 7.08 12.47 14.78
N ILE A 367 5.93 11.91 14.38
CA ILE A 367 5.88 10.63 13.65
C ILE A 367 6.57 10.72 12.30
N ALA A 368 6.33 11.78 11.53
CA ALA A 368 6.93 11.96 10.22
C ALA A 368 8.46 12.09 10.30
N THR A 369 8.97 12.75 11.35
CA THR A 369 10.40 12.85 11.64
C THR A 369 10.99 11.48 12.03
N PHE A 370 10.30 10.70 12.87
CA PHE A 370 10.79 9.36 13.19
C PHE A 370 10.77 8.44 11.96
N ALA A 371 9.70 8.51 11.17
CA ALA A 371 9.55 7.78 9.92
C ALA A 371 10.62 8.15 8.89
N SER A 372 11.02 9.43 8.79
CA SER A 372 12.06 9.85 7.86
C SER A 372 13.43 9.25 8.18
N VAL A 373 13.77 9.08 9.47
CA VAL A 373 15.02 8.42 9.89
C VAL A 373 15.04 6.95 9.45
N ILE A 374 13.95 6.21 9.70
CA ILE A 374 13.83 4.80 9.28
C ILE A 374 13.87 4.68 7.76
N THR A 375 13.14 5.56 7.06
CA THR A 375 13.11 5.61 5.59
C THR A 375 14.48 5.91 5.00
N ALA A 376 15.19 6.91 5.52
CA ALA A 376 16.52 7.27 5.06
C ALA A 376 17.49 6.09 5.23
N LYS A 377 17.44 5.41 6.38
CA LYS A 377 18.27 4.23 6.63
C LYS A 377 17.93 3.08 5.67
N TYR A 378 16.65 2.79 5.46
CA TYR A 378 16.23 1.77 4.49
C TYR A 378 16.72 2.08 3.08
N LEU A 379 16.57 3.32 2.63
CA LEU A 379 17.07 3.74 1.33
C LEU A 379 18.59 3.60 1.25
N ILE A 380 19.35 4.00 2.28
CA ILE A 380 20.81 3.82 2.33
C ILE A 380 21.20 2.34 2.24
N ASP A 381 20.51 1.46 2.97
CA ASP A 381 20.79 0.02 2.96
C ASP A 381 20.48 -0.64 1.62
N LEU A 382 19.60 -0.03 0.82
CA LEU A 382 19.31 -0.49 -0.53
C LEU A 382 20.32 0.04 -1.57
N LEU A 383 21.22 0.93 -1.15
CA LEU A 383 22.26 1.54 -1.99
C LEU A 383 23.64 0.92 -1.79
N VAL A 384 23.85 0.20 -0.69
CA VAL A 384 25.08 -0.54 -0.34
C VAL A 384 24.86 -2.02 -0.62
#